data_AF-A0A1A9Z118-F1
#
_entry.id   AF-A0A1A9Z118-F1
#
_cell.length_a   1.000
_cell.length_b   1.000
_cell.length_c   1.000
_cell.angle_alpha   90.00
_cell.angle_beta   90.00
_cell.angle_gamma   90.00
#
_symmetry.space_group_name_H-M   'P 1'
#
loop_
_entity.id
_entity.type
_entity.pdbx_description
1 polymer ?
#
loop_
_entity_poly.entity_id
_entity_poly.type
_entity_poly.pdbx_seq_one_letter_code
_entity_poly.pdbx_strand_id
1 'polypeptide(L)'
;MRFFAGGDRSVRGFKYQSLSFRNNNNDIIGSLKLFTLSLEYQFNFYKNWWSAIFLDSGDANNYLKYHNFKIGIGCGIRWLSQVGPIKIDIATPIFEPTENRLEFYVGLGSEL
;
A
#
# COMPACT_ATOMS: atom_id res chain seq x y z
N MET A 1 18.79 -12.26 1.89
CA MET A 1 17.46 -11.81 1.43
C MET A 1 17.40 -10.29 1.55
N ARG A 2 16.70 -9.61 0.63
CA ARG A 2 16.48 -8.16 0.68
C ARG A 2 14.97 -7.90 0.64
N PHE A 3 14.52 -6.86 1.33
CA PHE A 3 13.13 -6.47 1.45
C PHE A 3 12.83 -5.20 0.66
N PHE A 4 11.59 -5.09 0.18
CA PHE A 4 11.06 -3.98 -0.58
C PHE A 4 9.66 -3.67 -0.09
N ALA A 5 9.33 -2.39 0.02
CA ALA A 5 7.99 -1.91 0.34
C ALA A 5 7.38 -1.16 -0.86
N GLY A 6 6.07 -0.91 -0.79
CA GLY A 6 5.30 -0.20 -1.81
C GLY A 6 4.50 -1.15 -2.72
N GLY A 7 3.28 -0.73 -3.05
CA GLY A 7 2.32 -1.48 -3.85
C GLY A 7 1.14 -2.06 -3.03
N ASP A 8 0.26 -2.79 -3.73
CA ASP A 8 -1.07 -3.25 -3.27
C ASP A 8 -1.11 -4.00 -1.93
N ARG A 9 -0.01 -4.65 -1.53
CA ARG A 9 0.10 -5.47 -0.30
C ARG A 9 1.22 -5.01 0.64
N SER A 10 1.63 -3.75 0.53
CA SER A 10 2.68 -3.19 1.38
C SER A 10 2.32 -1.77 1.81
N VAL A 11 2.46 -0.80 0.91
CA VAL A 11 2.04 0.58 1.14
C VAL A 11 1.34 1.03 -0.12
N ARG A 12 0.01 0.93 -0.13
CA ARG A 12 -0.82 1.37 -1.25
C ARG A 12 -0.63 2.87 -1.48
N GLY A 13 -0.61 3.28 -2.74
CA GLY A 13 -0.29 4.67 -3.14
C GLY A 13 1.17 4.88 -3.50
N PHE A 14 2.06 3.95 -3.15
CA PHE A 14 3.43 3.92 -3.66
C PHE A 14 3.58 2.83 -4.73
N LYS A 15 4.42 3.10 -5.73
CA LYS A 15 4.77 2.10 -6.76
C LYS A 15 5.31 0.82 -6.14
N TYR A 16 5.06 -0.29 -6.83
CA TYR A 16 5.57 -1.60 -6.43
C TYR A 16 7.10 -1.58 -6.21
N GLN A 17 7.55 -1.99 -5.02
CA GLN A 17 8.96 -2.05 -4.61
C GLN A 17 9.73 -0.71 -4.66
N SER A 18 9.04 0.44 -4.72
CA SER A 18 9.71 1.74 -4.79
C SER A 18 10.33 2.18 -3.47
N LEU A 19 9.83 1.65 -2.36
CA LEU A 19 10.27 1.97 -1.02
C LEU A 19 11.37 0.99 -0.62
N SER A 20 12.61 1.47 -0.71
CA SER A 20 13.78 0.67 -0.45
C SER A 20 15.00 1.54 -0.20
N PHE A 21 16.01 0.96 0.45
CA PHE A 21 17.30 1.59 0.61
C PHE A 21 17.95 1.77 -0.78
N ARG A 22 18.49 2.97 -1.01
CA ARG A 22 19.11 3.36 -2.28
C ARG A 22 20.62 3.53 -2.10
N ASN A 23 21.39 3.22 -3.15
CA ASN A 23 22.83 3.51 -3.17
C ASN A 23 23.08 5.01 -3.46
N ASN A 24 24.35 5.43 -3.45
CA ASN A 24 24.73 6.82 -3.78
C ASN A 24 24.38 7.25 -5.21
N ASN A 25 24.12 6.30 -6.11
CA ASN A 25 23.65 6.54 -7.48
C ASN A 25 22.12 6.55 -7.58
N ASN A 26 21.41 6.51 -6.45
CA ASN A 26 19.94 6.46 -6.33
C ASN A 26 19.29 5.14 -6.82
N ASP A 27 20.09 4.10 -7.07
CA ASP A 27 19.60 2.78 -7.46
C ASP A 27 18.95 2.06 -6.29
N ILE A 28 17.84 1.38 -6.56
CA ILE A 28 17.13 0.55 -5.59
C ILE A 28 17.97 -0.70 -5.33
N ILE A 29 18.55 -0.79 -4.13
CA ILE A 29 19.38 -1.94 -3.77
C ILE A 29 18.66 -2.93 -2.87
N GLY A 30 17.56 -2.58 -2.21
CA GLY A 30 16.88 -3.51 -1.29
C GLY A 30 17.31 -3.30 0.15
N SER A 31 16.36 -3.43 1.07
CA SER A 31 16.55 -3.14 2.49
C SER A 31 16.75 -4.43 3.30
N LEU A 32 17.45 -4.34 4.42
CA LEU A 32 17.67 -5.45 5.34
C LEU A 32 16.54 -5.57 6.38
N LYS A 33 15.76 -4.52 6.57
CA LYS A 33 14.60 -4.49 7.45
C LYS A 33 13.40 -3.89 6.71
N LEU A 34 12.23 -4.40 7.06
CA LEU A 34 10.95 -3.97 6.54
C LEU A 34 9.99 -3.83 7.71
N PHE A 35 9.33 -2.68 7.76
CA PHE A 35 8.21 -2.44 8.64
C PHE A 35 7.04 -1.98 7.79
N THR A 36 5.89 -2.63 7.93
CA THR A 36 4.66 -2.25 7.25
C THR A 36 3.51 -2.40 8.23
N LEU A 37 2.65 -1.39 8.30
CA LEU A 37 1.46 -1.33 9.11
C LEU A 37 0.30 -0.96 8.18
N SER A 38 -0.78 -1.71 8.23
CA SER A 38 -1.99 -1.45 7.45
C SER A 38 -3.19 -1.44 8.38
N LEU A 39 -3.94 -0.35 8.36
CA LEU A 39 -5.22 -0.21 9.04
C LEU A 39 -6.30 -0.09 7.98
N GLU A 40 -7.22 -1.04 7.95
CA GLU A 40 -8.33 -1.05 7.01
C GLU A 40 -9.64 -1.14 7.78
N TYR A 41 -10.58 -0.28 7.43
CA TYR A 41 -11.94 -0.29 7.95
C TYR A 41 -12.91 -0.52 6.80
N GLN A 42 -13.67 -1.61 6.90
CA GLN A 42 -14.67 -2.00 5.91
C GLN A 42 -16.08 -1.85 6.50
N PHE A 43 -16.96 -1.23 5.73
CA PHE A 43 -18.36 -1.00 6.08
C PHE A 43 -19.27 -1.54 4.98
N ASN A 44 -20.18 -2.46 5.33
CA ASN A 44 -21.20 -2.93 4.41
C ASN A 44 -22.35 -1.92 4.34
N PHE A 45 -22.50 -1.26 3.19
CA PHE A 45 -23.57 -0.30 2.99
C PHE A 45 -24.77 -0.88 2.24
N TYR A 46 -24.57 -1.94 1.42
CA TYR A 46 -25.66 -2.51 0.64
C TYR A 46 -25.43 -3.97 0.22
N LYS A 47 -26.12 -4.92 0.86
CA LYS A 47 -26.11 -6.36 0.54
C LYS A 47 -24.69 -6.91 0.34
N ASN A 48 -24.25 -6.97 -0.93
CA ASN A 48 -22.97 -7.53 -1.39
C ASN A 48 -21.89 -6.46 -1.60
N TRP A 49 -22.15 -5.21 -1.27
CA TRP A 49 -21.26 -4.07 -1.47
C TRP A 49 -20.72 -3.55 -0.15
N TRP A 50 -19.39 -3.47 -0.08
CA TRP A 50 -18.67 -2.93 1.06
C TRP A 50 -17.85 -1.75 0.58
N SER A 51 -17.83 -0.69 1.37
CA SER A 51 -16.87 0.39 1.25
C SER A 51 -15.70 0.11 2.18
N ALA A 52 -14.48 0.31 1.72
CA ALA A 52 -13.26 0.21 2.50
C ALA A 52 -12.59 1.58 2.56
N ILE A 53 -12.04 1.93 3.71
CA ILE A 53 -11.04 2.99 3.84
C ILE A 53 -9.82 2.38 4.48
N PHE A 54 -8.64 2.77 4.03
CA PHE A 54 -7.40 2.22 4.55
C PHE A 54 -6.31 3.27 4.67
N LEU A 55 -5.43 3.01 5.62
CA LEU A 55 -4.21 3.75 5.87
C LEU A 55 -3.09 2.73 6.01
N ASP A 56 -2.13 2.82 5.10
CA ASP A 56 -0.94 2.00 5.08
C ASP A 56 0.26 2.88 5.43
N SER A 57 1.15 2.39 6.28
CA SER A 57 2.40 3.04 6.63
C SER A 57 3.53 2.04 6.55
N GLY A 58 4.64 2.39 5.92
CA GLY A 58 5.78 1.50 5.81
C GLY A 58 7.11 2.21 5.79
N ASP A 59 8.13 1.48 6.21
CA ASP A 59 9.52 1.88 6.08
C ASP A 59 10.38 0.66 5.71
N ALA A 60 11.30 0.86 4.78
CA ALA A 60 12.21 -0.17 4.32
C ALA A 60 13.64 0.40 4.36
N ASN A 61 14.33 0.21 5.49
CA ASN A 61 15.66 0.79 5.74
C ASN A 61 16.64 -0.21 6.36
N ASN A 62 17.94 0.11 6.28
CA ASN A 62 19.02 -0.69 6.89
C ASN A 62 19.35 -0.26 8.32
N TYR A 63 19.03 0.98 8.69
CA TYR A 63 19.41 1.61 9.96
C TYR A 63 18.17 2.05 10.75
N LEU A 64 18.08 1.70 12.03
CA LEU A 64 16.95 2.10 12.91
C LEU A 64 16.89 3.61 13.18
N LYS A 65 17.91 4.37 12.81
CA LYS A 65 18.04 5.79 13.17
C LYS A 65 17.36 6.74 12.17
N TYR A 66 17.11 6.27 10.95
CA TYR A 66 16.43 7.03 9.91
C TYR A 66 15.02 6.50 9.75
N HIS A 67 14.08 7.06 10.51
CA HIS A 67 12.66 6.78 10.35
C HIS A 67 12.09 7.69 9.26
N ASN A 68 12.01 7.19 8.03
CA ASN A 68 11.34 7.90 6.94
C ASN A 68 10.06 7.13 6.55
N PHE A 69 9.12 7.09 7.50
CA PHE A 69 7.85 6.40 7.29
C PHE A 69 7.10 7.01 6.12
N LYS A 70 6.70 6.15 5.20
CA LYS A 70 5.91 6.48 4.04
C LYS A 70 4.49 6.06 4.30
N ILE A 71 3.56 7.00 4.20
CA ILE A 71 2.16 6.78 4.53
C ILE A 71 1.34 6.94 3.26
N GLY A 72 0.54 5.92 2.97
CA GLY A 72 -0.48 5.91 1.93
C GLY A 72 -1.86 5.88 2.55
N ILE A 73 -2.77 6.69 2.01
CA ILE A 73 -4.18 6.62 2.39
C ILE A 73 -5.00 6.33 1.15
N GLY A 74 -6.09 5.61 1.33
CA GLY A 74 -6.98 5.32 0.23
C GLY A 74 -8.36 4.86 0.66
N CYS A 75 -9.18 4.66 -0.35
CA CYS A 75 -10.51 4.12 -0.22
C CYS A 75 -10.77 3.12 -1.33
N GLY A 76 -11.76 2.27 -1.11
CA GLY A 76 -12.09 1.24 -2.05
C GLY A 76 -13.48 0.70 -1.87
N ILE A 77 -13.83 -0.17 -2.80
CA ILE A 77 -15.09 -0.88 -2.83
C ILE A 77 -14.78 -2.36 -2.94
N ARG A 78 -15.50 -3.18 -2.17
CA ARG A 78 -15.53 -4.64 -2.31
C ARG A 78 -16.91 -5.04 -2.78
N TRP A 79 -16.97 -5.81 -3.84
CA TRP A 79 -18.22 -6.35 -4.36
C TRP A 79 -18.17 -7.87 -4.36
N LEU A 80 -19.05 -8.50 -3.58
CA LEU A 80 -19.24 -9.95 -3.63
C LEU A 80 -20.11 -10.31 -4.84
N SER A 81 -19.44 -10.60 -5.96
CA SER A 81 -20.09 -11.13 -7.17
C SER A 81 -20.37 -12.63 -7.05
N GLN A 82 -21.17 -13.19 -7.95
CA GLN A 82 -21.44 -14.64 -8.01
C GLN A 82 -20.18 -15.48 -8.28
N VAL A 83 -19.15 -14.88 -8.89
CA VAL A 83 -17.88 -15.55 -9.22
C VAL A 83 -16.80 -15.32 -8.16
N GLY A 84 -17.07 -14.50 -7.14
CA GLY A 84 -16.15 -14.20 -6.05
C GLY A 84 -16.07 -12.70 -5.69
N PRO A 85 -15.35 -12.37 -4.60
CA PRO A 85 -15.12 -10.98 -4.19
C PRO A 85 -14.19 -10.25 -5.17
N ILE A 86 -14.65 -9.08 -5.60
CA ILE A 86 -13.92 -8.12 -6.44
C ILE A 86 -13.52 -6.94 -5.55
N LYS A 87 -12.25 -6.56 -5.59
CA LYS A 87 -11.73 -5.37 -4.91
C LYS A 87 -11.33 -4.30 -5.90
N ILE A 88 -11.69 -3.06 -5.59
CA ILE A 88 -11.29 -1.86 -6.33
C ILE A 88 -10.80 -0.86 -5.30
N ASP A 89 -9.53 -0.49 -5.34
CA ASP A 89 -8.90 0.45 -4.42
C ASP A 89 -8.27 1.61 -5.18
N ILE A 90 -8.35 2.79 -4.57
CA ILE A 90 -7.64 3.99 -4.98
C ILE A 90 -6.85 4.46 -3.77
N ALA A 91 -5.55 4.71 -3.97
CA ALA A 91 -4.67 5.19 -2.93
C ALA A 91 -3.77 6.32 -3.41
N THR A 92 -3.41 7.20 -2.50
CA THR A 92 -2.45 8.27 -2.72
C THR A 92 -1.50 8.33 -1.53
N PRO A 93 -0.21 8.63 -1.73
CA PRO A 93 0.68 8.91 -0.63
C PRO A 93 0.32 10.26 -0.01
N ILE A 94 0.55 10.38 1.29
CA ILE A 94 0.36 11.61 2.06
C ILE A 94 1.69 12.04 2.66
N PHE A 95 1.84 13.35 2.87
CA PHE A 95 3.09 13.97 3.34
C PHE A 95 4.30 13.79 2.41
N GLU A 96 4.07 13.45 1.13
CA GLU A 96 5.12 13.28 0.12
C GLU A 96 4.93 14.24 -1.07
N PRO A 97 5.44 15.49 -1.00
CA PRO A 97 5.19 16.51 -2.02
C PRO A 97 5.71 16.15 -3.43
N THR A 98 6.67 15.22 -3.50
CA THR A 98 7.27 14.73 -4.75
C THR A 98 6.53 13.55 -5.39
N GLU A 99 5.66 12.86 -4.65
CA GLU A 99 4.96 11.65 -5.10
C GLU A 99 3.44 11.90 -5.15
N ASN A 100 2.94 12.92 -5.85
CA ASN A 100 1.48 13.19 -5.93
C ASN A 100 0.72 12.24 -6.89
N ARG A 101 1.05 10.95 -6.90
CA ARG A 101 0.46 9.98 -7.82
C ARG A 101 -0.65 9.19 -7.16
N LEU A 102 -1.79 9.17 -7.85
CA LEU A 102 -2.94 8.36 -7.50
C LEU A 102 -2.76 6.97 -8.12
N GLU A 103 -2.68 5.96 -7.28
CA GLU A 103 -2.52 4.56 -7.67
C GLU A 103 -3.88 3.85 -7.60
N PHE A 104 -4.17 3.05 -8.63
CA PHE A 104 -5.42 2.33 -8.77
C PHE A 104 -5.15 0.82 -8.77
N TYR A 105 -5.91 0.09 -7.98
CA TYR A 105 -5.76 -1.35 -7.82
C TYR A 105 -7.09 -2.05 -8.05
N VAL A 106 -7.06 -3.11 -8.86
CA VAL A 106 -8.21 -4.00 -9.06
C VAL A 106 -7.74 -5.42 -8.84
N GLY A 107 -8.50 -6.17 -8.04
CA GLY A 107 -8.19 -7.54 -7.72
C GLY A 107 -9.42 -8.43 -7.70
N LEU A 108 -9.22 -9.69 -8.06
CA LEU A 108 -10.15 -10.80 -7.89
C LEU A 108 -9.44 -11.81 -7.00
N GLY A 109 -9.95 -12.07 -5.80
CA GLY A 109 -9.23 -12.95 -4.87
C GLY A 109 -9.84 -13.09 -3.49
N SER A 110 -9.48 -14.17 -2.80
CA SER A 110 -10.11 -14.73 -1.59
C SER A 110 -9.96 -13.92 -0.30
N GLU A 111 -9.53 -12.67 -0.35
CA GLU A 111 -9.38 -11.84 0.84
C GLU A 111 -10.48 -10.78 0.85
N LEU A 112 -11.45 -11.02 1.74
CA LEU A 112 -12.32 -10.00 2.34
C LEU A 112 -11.71 -9.61 3.68
#